data_AF-A0A418M0J1-F1
#
_entry.id   AF-A0A418M0J1-F1
#
_cell.length_a   1.000
_cell.length_b   1.000
_cell.length_c   1.000
_cell.angle_alpha   90.00
_cell.angle_beta   90.00
_cell.angle_gamma   90.00
#
_symmetry.space_group_name_H-M   'P 1'
#
loop_
_entity.id
_entity.type
_entity.pdbx_description
1 polymer ?
#
loop_
_entity_poly.entity_id
_entity_poly.type
_entity_poly.pdbx_seq_one_letter_code
_entity_poly.pdbx_strand_id
1 'polypeptide(L)'
;MKNLRLLMAVTACSLLLLAACEEEIDGPVYNPNPDLAEVDSTTCVDPPLRKWLFDQYKYGFGSLPLTVIATNPELSMDALPLNHAVYFENSAVNQSFGLKGEYTNQLNNSFKDLKRFWGIQPDNIIMVAAHGSVLQDRNKVFKTYKAMGYPDEKANDYTDSIATLLKTYPQYLNGDHPAFTINQYAVPDTTFAGVGQSPAKIVIGDGNLKGFEGIGYRDFAPQAILAHEVGHHLQYDLGILKPGMKLIPKTARRVELMANAYAAYYLSHAREAALQGKSVQQVSDLLSNTGDCSFKGSSHHGTPSQNKAAAEWGYNLGKDAQKQGHILSSREFARLFDAELPNIIKK
;
A
#
# COMPACT_ATOMS: atom_id res chain seq x y z
N MET A 1 -61.68 -30.92 -43.94
CA MET A 1 -60.26 -31.24 -43.63
C MET A 1 -59.43 -30.02 -44.00
N LYS A 2 -58.78 -29.43 -42.99
CA LYS A 2 -57.78 -28.33 -43.00
C LYS A 2 -57.85 -27.30 -44.15
N ASN A 3 -58.47 -26.17 -43.84
CA ASN A 3 -58.52 -24.97 -44.68
C ASN A 3 -57.20 -24.16 -44.61
N LEU A 4 -56.78 -23.72 -45.79
CA LEU A 4 -55.78 -22.70 -46.06
C LEU A 4 -56.52 -21.43 -46.50
N ARG A 5 -56.23 -20.28 -45.86
CA ARG A 5 -56.37 -18.86 -46.29
C ARG A 5 -56.44 -18.01 -45.01
N LEU A 6 -56.03 -16.75 -44.89
CA LEU A 6 -55.13 -15.83 -45.59
C LEU A 6 -55.36 -14.48 -44.86
N LEU A 7 -54.29 -13.86 -44.34
CA LEU A 7 -54.04 -12.41 -44.16
C LEU A 7 -54.96 -11.42 -43.39
N MET A 8 -54.23 -10.57 -42.63
CA MET A 8 -54.41 -9.15 -42.27
C MET A 8 -55.44 -8.80 -41.18
N ALA A 9 -55.19 -7.91 -40.21
CA ALA A 9 -54.11 -6.98 -39.85
C ALA A 9 -54.22 -6.73 -38.32
N VAL A 10 -53.21 -6.28 -37.56
CA VAL A 10 -52.85 -4.86 -37.32
C VAL A 10 -51.68 -4.88 -36.31
N THR A 11 -50.55 -4.26 -36.69
CA THR A 11 -49.66 -3.34 -35.92
C THR A 11 -49.49 -3.57 -34.40
N ALA A 12 -48.31 -3.54 -33.77
CA ALA A 12 -47.05 -2.86 -34.06
C ALA A 12 -45.93 -3.43 -33.13
N CYS A 13 -44.66 -3.29 -33.55
CA CYS A 13 -43.50 -2.90 -32.74
C CYS A 13 -43.44 -3.36 -31.26
N SER A 14 -42.43 -4.07 -30.76
CA SER A 14 -41.00 -3.79 -30.95
C SER A 14 -40.16 -4.71 -30.07
N LEU A 15 -39.01 -5.12 -30.61
CA LEU A 15 -37.72 -5.34 -29.96
C LEU A 15 -37.58 -6.43 -28.86
N LEU A 16 -37.00 -7.55 -29.32
CA LEU A 16 -35.67 -8.03 -28.86
C LEU A 16 -35.47 -8.09 -27.34
N LEU A 17 -35.89 -9.22 -26.78
CA LEU A 17 -35.18 -9.90 -25.69
C LEU A 17 -33.79 -10.31 -26.21
N LEU A 18 -32.84 -9.38 -26.16
CA LEU A 18 -31.42 -9.68 -26.21
C LEU A 18 -30.88 -9.67 -24.79
N ALA A 19 -30.14 -10.72 -24.50
CA ALA A 19 -29.33 -10.87 -23.31
C ALA A 19 -28.52 -9.59 -23.04
N ALA A 20 -28.76 -8.96 -21.90
CA ALA A 20 -27.78 -8.08 -21.29
C ALA A 20 -26.69 -8.98 -20.69
N CYS A 21 -25.81 -9.50 -21.55
CA CYS A 21 -24.42 -9.57 -21.16
C CYS A 21 -24.00 -8.11 -21.03
N GLU A 22 -23.75 -7.63 -19.80
CA GLU A 22 -22.90 -6.46 -19.65
C GLU A 22 -21.61 -6.80 -20.40
N GLU A 23 -21.38 -6.13 -21.54
CA GLU A 23 -20.05 -6.07 -22.11
C GLU A 23 -19.15 -5.54 -20.99
N GLU A 24 -18.27 -6.42 -20.51
CA GLU A 24 -17.11 -6.02 -19.76
C GLU A 24 -16.46 -4.92 -20.60
N ILE A 25 -16.47 -3.68 -20.08
CA ILE A 25 -15.91 -2.54 -20.78
C ILE A 25 -14.40 -2.77 -20.84
N ASP A 26 -13.97 -3.51 -21.85
CA ASP A 26 -12.58 -3.79 -22.25
C ASP A 26 -11.90 -2.55 -22.85
N GLY A 27 -12.45 -1.37 -22.58
CA GLY A 27 -11.80 -0.10 -22.85
C GLY A 27 -10.66 0.15 -21.85
N PRO A 28 -9.56 0.80 -22.27
CA PRO A 28 -8.53 1.25 -21.34
C PRO A 28 -9.18 2.12 -20.26
N VAL A 29 -8.74 1.96 -19.00
CA VAL A 29 -9.09 2.90 -17.92
C VAL A 29 -8.85 4.31 -18.43
N TYR A 30 -9.90 5.13 -18.37
CA TYR A 30 -9.96 6.49 -18.91
C TYR A 30 -8.68 7.26 -18.56
N ASN A 31 -7.83 7.42 -19.57
CA ASN A 31 -6.49 8.03 -19.49
C ASN A 31 -5.62 7.53 -18.31
N PRO A 32 -4.67 6.60 -18.51
CA PRO A 32 -3.79 6.12 -17.43
C PRO A 32 -2.94 7.23 -16.79
N ASN A 33 -2.87 8.41 -17.40
CA ASN A 33 -2.20 9.61 -16.89
C ASN A 33 -3.12 10.83 -17.11
N PRO A 34 -4.17 11.02 -16.28
CA PRO A 34 -4.99 12.23 -16.39
C PRO A 34 -4.07 13.46 -16.30
N ASP A 35 -4.40 14.51 -17.05
CA ASP A 35 -3.64 15.76 -16.99
C ASP A 35 -3.91 16.43 -15.64
N LEU A 36 -3.15 16.02 -14.63
CA LEU A 36 -3.24 16.54 -13.28
C LEU A 36 -2.39 17.80 -13.20
N ALA A 37 -3.03 18.89 -12.79
CA ALA A 37 -2.33 20.13 -12.47
C ALA A 37 -1.26 19.87 -11.41
N GLU A 38 -0.09 20.49 -11.60
CA GLU A 38 0.87 20.64 -10.51
C GLU A 38 0.19 21.41 -9.38
N VAL A 39 0.42 20.96 -8.14
CA VAL A 39 -0.14 21.63 -6.97
C VAL A 39 0.95 22.49 -6.37
N ASP A 40 0.68 23.79 -6.31
CA ASP A 40 1.53 24.74 -5.61
C ASP A 40 1.65 24.36 -4.13
N SER A 41 2.79 24.64 -3.52
CA SER A 41 3.01 24.35 -2.11
C SER A 41 1.98 25.08 -1.24
N THR A 42 1.12 24.32 -0.58
CA THR A 42 0.21 24.82 0.46
C THR A 42 0.85 24.67 1.84
N THR A 43 0.26 25.28 2.87
CA THR A 43 0.65 25.03 4.26
C THR A 43 0.48 23.54 4.56
N CYS A 44 1.57 22.86 4.89
CA CYS A 44 1.59 21.43 5.17
C CYS A 44 2.23 21.17 6.53
N VAL A 45 1.64 20.27 7.30
CA VAL A 45 2.12 19.84 8.62
C VAL A 45 2.47 18.37 8.52
N ASP A 46 3.69 17.98 8.90
CA ASP A 46 4.09 16.57 8.91
C ASP A 46 3.16 15.76 9.82
N PRO A 47 2.79 14.53 9.40
CA PRO A 47 1.86 13.71 10.17
C PRO A 47 2.48 13.21 11.48
N PRO A 48 1.64 12.86 12.49
CA PRO A 48 2.08 12.30 13.76
C PRO A 48 3.05 11.12 13.64
N LEU A 49 2.85 10.21 12.68
CA LEU A 49 3.74 9.06 12.47
C LEU A 49 5.18 9.49 12.13
N ARG A 50 5.33 10.51 11.28
CA ARG A 50 6.65 11.04 10.92
C ARG A 50 7.30 11.72 12.13
N LYS A 51 6.53 12.47 12.93
CA LYS A 51 7.02 12.99 14.20
C LYS A 51 7.47 11.88 15.14
N TRP A 52 6.69 10.81 15.26
CA TRP A 52 7.04 9.64 16.07
C TRP A 52 8.35 9.01 15.62
N LEU A 53 8.57 8.85 14.30
CA LEU A 53 9.82 8.36 13.74
C LEU A 53 11.00 9.30 14.08
N PHE A 54 10.82 10.61 13.94
CA PHE A 54 11.87 11.56 14.34
C PHE A 54 12.18 11.49 15.83
N ASP A 55 11.19 11.22 16.68
CA ASP A 55 11.42 10.99 18.10
C ASP A 55 12.20 9.68 18.33
N GLN A 56 11.98 8.63 17.53
CA GLN A 56 12.80 7.41 17.55
C GLN A 56 14.27 7.71 17.19
N TYR A 57 14.53 8.54 16.19
CA TYR A 57 15.89 8.97 15.86
C TYR A 57 16.51 9.84 16.95
N LYS A 58 15.78 10.86 17.42
CA LYS A 58 16.30 11.86 18.35
C LYS A 58 16.56 11.27 19.74
N TYR A 59 15.62 10.48 20.24
CA TYR A 59 15.63 9.99 21.62
C TYR A 59 15.88 8.48 21.72
N GLY A 60 15.41 7.69 20.74
CA GLY A 60 15.66 6.25 20.70
C GLY A 60 17.13 5.94 20.42
N PHE A 61 17.72 6.56 19.38
CA PHE A 61 19.15 6.44 19.12
C PHE A 61 20.00 7.29 20.06
N GLY A 62 19.43 8.31 20.71
CA GLY A 62 20.05 9.04 21.82
C GLY A 62 21.11 10.08 21.44
N SER A 63 21.51 10.20 20.17
CA SER A 63 22.34 11.32 19.70
C SER A 63 22.29 11.51 18.18
N LEU A 64 22.51 12.74 17.70
CA LEU A 64 22.55 13.07 16.27
C LEU A 64 23.57 12.25 15.47
N PRO A 65 24.80 11.96 15.97
CA PRO A 65 25.74 11.09 15.26
C PRO A 65 25.20 9.69 14.97
N LEU A 66 24.45 9.09 15.92
CA LEU A 66 23.88 7.75 15.73
C LEU A 66 22.78 7.77 14.67
N THR A 67 21.94 8.81 14.67
CA THR A 67 20.98 9.01 13.57
C THR A 67 21.69 9.12 12.23
N VAL A 68 22.72 9.96 12.11
CA VAL A 68 23.45 10.15 10.85
C VAL A 68 24.08 8.84 10.35
N ILE A 69 24.59 7.99 11.24
CA ILE A 69 25.15 6.69 10.89
C ILE A 69 24.04 5.73 10.43
N ALA A 70 22.97 5.61 11.20
CA ALA A 70 21.85 4.70 10.90
C ALA A 70 21.11 5.07 9.61
N THR A 71 20.97 6.37 9.33
CA THR A 71 20.33 6.90 8.12
C THR A 71 21.35 7.21 7.01
N ASN A 72 22.58 6.68 7.11
CA ASN A 72 23.58 6.86 6.07
C ASN A 72 23.06 6.18 4.79
N PRO A 73 22.93 6.89 3.65
CA PRO A 73 22.36 6.33 2.43
C PRO A 73 23.19 5.18 1.85
N GLU A 74 24.47 5.11 2.16
CA GLU A 74 25.31 3.98 1.74
C GLU A 74 25.06 2.72 2.58
N LEU A 75 24.86 2.88 3.90
CA LEU A 75 24.57 1.75 4.78
C LEU A 75 23.10 1.31 4.67
N SER A 76 22.15 2.24 4.50
CA SER A 76 20.73 1.95 4.28
C SER A 76 20.14 0.94 5.30
N MET A 77 20.52 1.05 6.58
CA MET A 77 20.09 0.09 7.61
C MET A 77 18.56 0.02 7.76
N ASP A 78 17.88 1.12 7.45
CA ASP A 78 16.43 1.27 7.46
C ASP A 78 15.70 0.69 6.25
N ALA A 79 16.43 0.38 5.17
CA ALA A 79 15.86 -0.21 3.96
C ALA A 79 16.24 -1.69 3.80
N LEU A 80 17.32 -2.15 4.43
CA LEU A 80 17.85 -3.51 4.25
C LEU A 80 16.84 -4.62 4.63
N PRO A 81 16.15 -4.58 5.78
CA PRO A 81 15.15 -5.60 6.11
C PRO A 81 14.01 -5.68 5.08
N LEU A 82 13.54 -4.52 4.61
CA LEU A 82 12.46 -4.44 3.65
C LEU A 82 12.90 -4.95 2.27
N ASN A 83 14.07 -4.51 1.80
CA ASN A 83 14.65 -5.00 0.55
C ASN A 83 14.91 -6.52 0.61
N HIS A 84 15.37 -7.02 1.75
CA HIS A 84 15.51 -8.47 1.94
C HIS A 84 14.17 -9.19 1.75
N ALA A 85 13.10 -8.68 2.36
CA ALA A 85 11.76 -9.24 2.20
C ALA A 85 11.26 -9.17 0.74
N VAL A 86 11.51 -8.05 0.05
CA VAL A 86 11.17 -7.90 -1.37
C VAL A 86 11.88 -8.95 -2.23
N TYR A 87 13.20 -9.09 -2.07
CA TYR A 87 14.01 -9.96 -2.93
C TYR A 87 13.92 -11.45 -2.59
N PHE A 88 13.82 -11.81 -1.31
CA PHE A 88 14.09 -13.18 -0.87
C PHE A 88 12.97 -13.84 -0.05
N GLU A 89 12.07 -13.08 0.57
CA GLU A 89 10.93 -13.67 1.30
C GLU A 89 9.81 -14.02 0.31
N ASN A 90 9.87 -15.22 -0.27
CA ASN A 90 9.01 -15.67 -1.38
C ASN A 90 7.91 -16.65 -0.94
N SER A 91 7.62 -16.75 0.35
CA SER A 91 6.60 -17.65 0.90
C SER A 91 5.84 -17.01 2.06
N ALA A 92 4.52 -17.17 2.06
CA ALA A 92 3.66 -16.79 3.18
C ALA A 92 3.75 -17.76 4.38
N VAL A 93 4.43 -18.91 4.21
CA VAL A 93 4.55 -19.93 5.26
C VAL A 93 5.42 -19.41 6.41
N ASN A 94 4.95 -19.60 7.64
CA ASN A 94 5.64 -19.21 8.88
C ASN A 94 5.97 -17.70 9.00
N GLN A 95 5.21 -16.85 8.31
CA GLN A 95 5.32 -15.40 8.48
C GLN A 95 4.64 -14.95 9.78
N SER A 96 5.26 -14.01 10.48
CA SER A 96 4.72 -13.37 11.69
C SER A 96 4.85 -11.87 11.57
N PHE A 97 3.89 -11.11 12.09
CA PHE A 97 3.85 -9.65 11.93
C PHE A 97 3.84 -8.93 13.27
N GLY A 98 4.73 -7.95 13.42
CA GLY A 98 5.11 -7.38 14.70
C GLY A 98 6.28 -8.14 15.32
N LEU A 99 7.01 -7.48 16.22
CA LEU A 99 8.22 -8.02 16.84
C LEU A 99 7.98 -9.36 17.55
N LYS A 100 6.77 -9.62 18.03
CA LYS A 100 6.36 -10.86 18.70
C LYS A 100 5.24 -11.58 17.95
N GLY A 101 4.95 -11.19 16.71
CA GLY A 101 3.84 -11.72 15.93
C GLY A 101 2.46 -11.24 16.39
N GLU A 102 2.38 -10.18 17.20
CA GLU A 102 1.14 -9.72 17.84
C GLU A 102 0.06 -9.23 16.86
N TYR A 103 0.41 -8.96 15.60
CA TYR A 103 -0.52 -8.53 14.55
C TYR A 103 -0.87 -9.65 13.54
N THR A 104 -0.25 -10.82 13.68
CA THR A 104 -0.31 -11.91 12.68
C THR A 104 -1.74 -12.36 12.38
N ASN A 105 -2.51 -12.67 13.42
CA ASN A 105 -3.89 -13.15 13.25
C ASN A 105 -4.79 -12.07 12.63
N GLN A 106 -4.61 -10.82 13.06
CA GLN A 106 -5.39 -9.70 12.55
C GLN A 106 -5.12 -9.49 11.05
N LEU A 107 -3.85 -9.46 10.65
CA LEU A 107 -3.46 -9.29 9.25
C LEU A 107 -3.91 -10.45 8.39
N ASN A 108 -3.74 -11.71 8.84
CA ASN A 108 -4.19 -12.88 8.09
C ASN A 108 -5.70 -12.88 7.85
N ASN A 109 -6.49 -12.54 8.86
CA ASN A 109 -7.94 -12.42 8.73
C ASN A 109 -8.32 -11.28 7.77
N SER A 110 -7.75 -10.09 7.97
CA SER A 110 -8.01 -8.95 7.10
C SER A 110 -7.59 -9.18 5.67
N PHE A 111 -6.52 -9.93 5.43
CA PHE A 111 -6.09 -10.25 4.07
C PHE A 111 -7.09 -11.17 3.36
N LYS A 112 -7.61 -12.18 4.07
CA LYS A 112 -8.66 -13.06 3.55
C LYS A 112 -9.92 -12.26 3.17
N ASP A 113 -10.31 -11.30 4.00
CA ASP A 113 -11.49 -10.46 3.78
C ASP A 113 -11.25 -9.46 2.64
N LEU A 114 -10.09 -8.83 2.56
CA LEU A 114 -9.70 -7.97 1.43
C LEU A 114 -9.74 -8.71 0.09
N LYS A 115 -9.20 -9.93 0.04
CA LYS A 115 -9.22 -10.74 -1.19
C LYS A 115 -10.65 -11.06 -1.62
N ARG A 116 -11.52 -11.41 -0.67
CA ARG A 116 -12.94 -11.66 -0.93
C ARG A 116 -13.68 -10.41 -1.38
N PHE A 117 -13.42 -9.27 -0.73
CA PHE A 117 -14.06 -7.99 -1.02
C PHE A 117 -13.77 -7.51 -2.44
N TRP A 118 -12.51 -7.58 -2.87
CA TRP A 118 -12.08 -7.10 -4.18
C TRP A 118 -12.08 -8.17 -5.28
N GLY A 119 -12.46 -9.42 -4.95
CA GLY A 119 -12.45 -10.53 -5.91
C GLY A 119 -11.05 -10.95 -6.36
N ILE A 120 -10.03 -10.74 -5.52
CA ILE A 120 -8.64 -11.11 -5.79
C ILE A 120 -8.47 -12.63 -5.65
N GLN A 121 -7.83 -13.26 -6.62
CA GLN A 121 -7.61 -14.71 -6.56
C GLN A 121 -6.67 -15.08 -5.39
N PRO A 122 -6.95 -16.17 -4.65
CA PRO A 122 -6.25 -16.49 -3.40
C PRO A 122 -4.73 -16.60 -3.49
N ASP A 123 -4.20 -17.04 -4.63
CA ASP A 123 -2.77 -17.35 -4.85
C ASP A 123 -2.01 -16.21 -5.54
N ASN A 124 -2.69 -15.11 -5.90
CA ASN A 124 -2.06 -14.02 -6.66
C ASN A 124 -1.13 -13.14 -5.84
N ILE A 125 -1.28 -13.09 -4.52
CA ILE A 125 -0.51 -12.17 -3.67
C ILE A 125 -0.19 -12.88 -2.35
N ILE A 126 1.08 -12.88 -1.96
CA ILE A 126 1.52 -13.33 -0.63
C ILE A 126 1.75 -12.15 0.31
N MET A 127 1.70 -12.39 1.62
CA MET A 127 2.02 -11.38 2.63
C MET A 127 3.27 -11.84 3.38
N VAL A 128 4.27 -10.98 3.50
CA VAL A 128 5.55 -11.28 4.15
C VAL A 128 5.96 -10.15 5.08
N ALA A 129 6.67 -10.48 6.15
CA ALA A 129 7.13 -9.51 7.13
C ALA A 129 8.57 -9.06 6.84
N ALA A 130 8.87 -7.81 7.16
CA ALA A 130 10.24 -7.31 7.24
C ALA A 130 10.63 -7.12 8.71
N HIS A 131 11.54 -7.97 9.17
CA HIS A 131 12.03 -8.00 10.54
C HIS A 131 13.39 -7.31 10.66
N GLY A 132 13.55 -6.47 11.68
CA GLY A 132 14.82 -5.79 11.98
C GLY A 132 15.98 -6.76 12.23
N SER A 133 15.68 -7.95 12.75
CA SER A 133 16.62 -9.05 12.97
C SER A 133 17.38 -9.51 11.71
N VAL A 134 16.92 -9.17 10.50
CA VAL A 134 17.70 -9.34 9.26
C VAL A 134 19.08 -8.69 9.37
N LEU A 135 19.19 -7.54 10.04
CA LEU A 135 20.46 -6.83 10.20
C LEU A 135 21.51 -7.60 11.03
N GLN A 136 21.08 -8.60 11.81
CA GLN A 136 21.98 -9.45 12.59
C GLN A 136 22.54 -10.62 11.76
N ASP A 137 21.90 -10.97 10.65
CA ASP A 137 22.32 -12.07 9.80
C ASP A 137 23.23 -11.55 8.69
N ARG A 138 24.54 -11.75 8.88
CA ARG A 138 25.59 -11.36 7.93
C ARG A 138 25.29 -11.83 6.50
N ASN A 139 24.80 -13.06 6.34
CA ASN A 139 24.54 -13.62 5.01
C ASN A 139 23.33 -12.96 4.35
N LYS A 140 22.28 -12.65 5.12
CA LYS A 140 21.11 -11.93 4.60
C LYS A 140 21.47 -10.52 4.18
N VAL A 141 22.19 -9.77 5.04
CA VAL A 141 22.64 -8.40 4.73
C VAL A 141 23.50 -8.36 3.48
N PHE A 142 24.53 -9.21 3.39
CA PHE A 142 25.42 -9.29 2.23
C PHE A 142 24.64 -9.58 0.93
N LYS A 143 23.75 -10.58 0.95
CA LYS A 143 22.94 -10.93 -0.22
C LYS A 143 21.98 -9.81 -0.63
N THR A 144 21.44 -9.06 0.33
CA THR A 144 20.59 -7.91 0.03
C THR A 144 21.38 -6.79 -0.65
N TYR A 145 22.59 -6.44 -0.18
CA TYR A 145 23.45 -5.48 -0.89
C TYR A 145 23.77 -5.93 -2.32
N LYS A 146 24.08 -7.22 -2.51
CA LYS A 146 24.29 -7.81 -3.83
C LYS A 146 23.07 -7.64 -4.74
N ALA A 147 21.87 -7.90 -4.23
CA ALA A 147 20.62 -7.71 -4.98
C ALA A 147 20.36 -6.24 -5.32
N MET A 148 20.81 -5.30 -4.47
CA MET A 148 20.76 -3.86 -4.72
C MET A 148 21.85 -3.38 -5.69
N GLY A 149 22.71 -4.27 -6.20
CA GLY A 149 23.72 -3.97 -7.22
C GLY A 149 25.10 -3.58 -6.68
N TYR A 150 25.37 -3.76 -5.39
CA TYR A 150 26.68 -3.45 -4.81
C TYR A 150 27.74 -4.52 -5.22
N PRO A 151 29.00 -4.11 -5.52
CA PRO A 151 30.12 -5.04 -5.68
C PRO A 151 30.43 -5.83 -4.41
N ASP A 152 31.03 -7.02 -4.54
CA ASP A 152 31.29 -7.94 -3.42
C ASP A 152 32.14 -7.31 -2.31
N GLU A 153 33.18 -6.57 -2.66
CA GLU A 153 34.05 -5.87 -1.70
C GLU A 153 33.24 -4.90 -0.85
N LYS A 154 32.52 -3.98 -1.50
CA LYS A 154 31.68 -2.97 -0.84
C LYS A 154 30.56 -3.61 0.00
N ALA A 155 29.92 -4.66 -0.53
CA ALA A 155 28.89 -5.39 0.20
C ALA A 155 29.45 -6.08 1.46
N ASN A 156 30.66 -6.65 1.41
CA ASN A 156 31.31 -7.21 2.59
C ASN A 156 31.62 -6.14 3.63
N ASP A 157 32.26 -5.05 3.23
CA ASP A 157 32.66 -3.96 4.13
C ASP A 157 31.46 -3.37 4.88
N TYR A 158 30.35 -3.12 4.17
CA TYR A 158 29.13 -2.59 4.78
C TYR A 158 28.43 -3.60 5.68
N THR A 159 28.44 -4.88 5.31
CA THR A 159 27.90 -5.94 6.16
C THR A 159 28.66 -6.02 7.49
N ASP A 160 30.00 -6.00 7.43
CA ASP A 160 30.84 -6.06 8.64
C ASP A 160 30.75 -4.76 9.47
N SER A 161 30.55 -3.63 8.80
CA SER A 161 30.24 -2.35 9.46
C SER A 161 28.92 -2.41 10.23
N ILE A 162 27.85 -2.94 9.64
CA ILE A 162 26.55 -3.09 10.33
C ILE A 162 26.69 -3.98 11.55
N ALA A 163 27.35 -5.14 11.44
CA ALA A 163 27.57 -6.02 12.59
C ALA A 163 28.34 -5.30 13.72
N THR A 164 29.35 -4.50 13.36
CA THR A 164 30.10 -3.68 14.32
C THR A 164 29.21 -2.62 14.98
N LEU A 165 28.38 -1.93 14.20
CA LEU A 165 27.46 -0.91 14.67
C LEU A 165 26.43 -1.47 15.66
N LEU A 166 25.80 -2.60 15.34
CA LEU A 166 24.82 -3.25 16.22
C LEU A 166 25.45 -3.68 17.56
N LYS A 167 26.70 -4.14 17.53
CA LYS A 167 27.44 -4.50 18.74
C LYS A 167 27.86 -3.27 19.57
N THR A 168 28.19 -2.18 18.90
CA THR A 168 28.70 -0.95 19.54
C THR A 168 27.57 -0.13 20.15
N TYR A 169 26.41 -0.08 19.49
CA TYR A 169 25.31 0.81 19.85
C TYR A 169 24.07 0.02 20.27
N PRO A 170 23.90 -0.25 21.58
CA PRO A 170 22.73 -0.98 22.09
C PRO A 170 21.41 -0.27 21.79
N GLN A 171 21.43 1.04 21.50
CA GLN A 171 20.27 1.83 21.09
C GLN A 171 19.65 1.35 19.78
N TYR A 172 20.41 0.65 18.93
CA TYR A 172 19.88 0.00 17.74
C TYR A 172 19.07 -1.26 18.06
N LEU A 173 18.98 -1.66 19.33
CA LEU A 173 18.26 -2.82 19.81
C LEU A 173 18.63 -4.07 19.01
N ASN A 174 19.92 -4.21 18.70
CA ASN A 174 20.44 -5.30 17.88
C ASN A 174 19.70 -5.44 16.52
N GLY A 175 19.27 -4.32 15.92
CA GLY A 175 18.54 -4.28 14.65
C GLY A 175 17.01 -4.27 14.81
N ASP A 176 16.47 -4.60 15.98
CA ASP A 176 15.03 -4.65 16.23
C ASP A 176 14.42 -3.26 16.54
N HIS A 177 15.21 -2.19 16.45
CA HIS A 177 14.68 -0.85 16.61
C HIS A 177 13.70 -0.51 15.47
N PRO A 178 12.49 -0.01 15.79
CA PRO A 178 11.41 0.09 14.81
C PRO A 178 11.70 1.06 13.65
N ALA A 179 12.63 2.00 13.84
CA ALA A 179 13.05 2.87 12.75
C ALA A 179 13.63 2.11 11.54
N PHE A 180 14.15 0.88 11.74
CA PHE A 180 14.75 0.12 10.63
C PHE A 180 13.75 -0.59 9.72
N THR A 181 12.47 -0.56 10.06
CA THR A 181 11.40 -1.28 9.34
C THR A 181 10.13 -0.44 9.26
N ILE A 182 10.24 0.90 9.30
CA ILE A 182 9.09 1.82 9.24
C ILE A 182 8.60 2.05 7.80
N ASN A 183 8.35 0.95 7.08
CA ASN A 183 7.78 1.02 5.73
C ASN A 183 7.00 -0.26 5.38
N GLN A 184 6.40 -0.23 4.20
CA GLN A 184 5.63 -1.31 3.60
C GLN A 184 5.67 -1.18 2.08
N TYR A 185 5.49 -2.27 1.36
CA TYR A 185 5.52 -2.28 -0.10
C TYR A 185 4.54 -3.29 -0.70
N ALA A 186 3.78 -2.86 -1.70
CA ALA A 186 3.14 -3.71 -2.68
C ALA A 186 4.11 -3.93 -3.85
N VAL A 187 4.52 -5.18 -4.06
CA VAL A 187 5.43 -5.56 -5.14
C VAL A 187 4.68 -6.51 -6.06
N PRO A 188 4.50 -6.19 -7.35
CA PRO A 188 3.88 -7.11 -8.30
C PRO A 188 4.85 -8.25 -8.64
N ASP A 189 4.39 -9.26 -9.38
CA ASP A 189 5.27 -10.30 -9.92
C ASP A 189 6.44 -9.65 -10.67
N THR A 190 7.66 -9.89 -10.18
CA THR A 190 8.84 -9.19 -10.66
C THR A 190 10.03 -10.14 -10.76
N THR A 191 10.68 -10.16 -11.91
CA THR A 191 12.00 -10.79 -12.04
C THR A 191 13.09 -9.77 -11.73
N PHE A 192 13.85 -10.01 -10.67
CA PHE A 192 14.97 -9.18 -10.27
C PHE A 192 16.28 -9.72 -10.84
N ALA A 193 17.09 -8.86 -11.46
CA ALA A 193 18.39 -9.23 -11.98
C ALA A 193 19.30 -9.77 -10.87
N GLY A 194 19.91 -10.94 -11.09
CA GLY A 194 20.80 -11.57 -10.10
C GLY A 194 20.10 -12.23 -8.90
N VAL A 195 18.77 -12.15 -8.79
CA VAL A 195 17.97 -12.78 -7.73
C VAL A 195 17.03 -13.84 -8.30
N GLY A 196 16.30 -13.50 -9.37
CA GLY A 196 15.30 -14.37 -10.00
C GLY A 196 13.87 -13.87 -9.80
N GLN A 197 12.90 -14.76 -9.99
CA GLN A 197 11.48 -14.44 -9.85
C GLN A 197 11.11 -14.22 -8.39
N SER A 198 10.49 -13.08 -8.11
CA SER A 198 9.81 -12.78 -6.85
C SER A 198 8.31 -12.73 -7.11
N PRO A 199 7.50 -13.49 -6.36
CA PRO A 199 6.05 -13.47 -6.55
C PRO A 199 5.47 -12.13 -6.10
N ALA A 200 4.30 -11.78 -6.62
CA ALA A 200 3.52 -10.65 -6.14
C ALA A 200 3.29 -10.77 -4.62
N LYS A 201 3.62 -9.71 -3.89
CA LYS A 201 3.62 -9.71 -2.43
C LYS A 201 3.31 -8.35 -1.83
N ILE A 202 2.90 -8.39 -0.57
CA ILE A 202 2.82 -7.25 0.33
C ILE A 202 3.87 -7.46 1.42
N VAL A 203 4.84 -6.55 1.50
CA VAL A 203 5.86 -6.51 2.54
C VAL A 203 5.40 -5.56 3.62
N ILE A 204 5.36 -6.01 4.88
CA ILE A 204 4.99 -5.16 6.02
C ILE A 204 6.13 -5.17 7.03
N GLY A 205 6.71 -3.99 7.31
CA GLY A 205 7.72 -3.85 8.34
C GLY A 205 7.15 -3.75 9.74
N ASP A 206 7.78 -4.44 10.70
CA ASP A 206 7.37 -4.42 12.11
C ASP A 206 7.38 -3.00 12.70
N GLY A 207 8.35 -2.20 12.29
CA GLY A 207 8.51 -0.82 12.69
C GLY A 207 7.35 0.07 12.27
N ASN A 208 6.75 -0.21 11.11
CA ASN A 208 5.58 0.51 10.65
C ASN A 208 4.38 0.24 11.56
N LEU A 209 4.11 -1.04 11.86
CA LEU A 209 3.06 -1.44 12.81
C LEU A 209 3.32 -0.83 14.19
N LYS A 210 4.58 -0.81 14.64
CA LYS A 210 4.96 -0.21 15.93
C LYS A 210 4.77 1.31 15.95
N GLY A 211 5.03 1.98 14.84
CA GLY A 211 4.82 3.42 14.71
C GLY A 211 3.36 3.80 14.84
N PHE A 212 2.48 3.10 14.12
CA PHE A 212 1.03 3.32 14.23
C PHE A 212 0.47 2.97 15.61
N GLU A 213 0.98 1.92 16.26
CA GLU A 213 0.69 1.66 17.67
C GLU A 213 1.11 2.85 18.55
N GLY A 214 2.32 3.37 18.34
CA GLY A 214 2.89 4.47 19.10
C GLY A 214 2.11 5.79 19.02
N ILE A 215 1.30 5.97 17.96
CA ILE A 215 0.41 7.12 17.80
C ILE A 215 -1.08 6.79 18.07
N GLY A 216 -1.35 5.62 18.68
CA GLY A 216 -2.68 5.27 19.19
C GLY A 216 -3.60 4.50 18.24
N TYR A 217 -3.06 3.94 17.15
CA TYR A 217 -3.85 3.24 16.13
C TYR A 217 -3.66 1.71 16.11
N ARG A 218 -3.14 1.13 17.20
CA ARG A 218 -2.87 -0.32 17.33
C ARG A 218 -4.00 -1.21 16.82
N ASP A 219 -5.24 -0.89 17.17
CA ASP A 219 -6.39 -1.79 16.95
C ASP A 219 -6.82 -1.94 15.49
N PHE A 220 -6.50 -0.98 14.62
CA PHE A 220 -7.01 -0.99 13.24
C PHE A 220 -6.01 -0.54 12.17
N ALA A 221 -4.86 0.02 12.56
CA ALA A 221 -3.79 0.34 11.63
C ALA A 221 -3.33 -0.84 10.77
N PRO A 222 -3.12 -2.06 11.32
CA PRO A 222 -2.66 -3.18 10.50
C PRO A 222 -3.60 -3.47 9.32
N GLN A 223 -4.92 -3.36 9.55
CA GLN A 223 -5.92 -3.60 8.52
C GLN A 223 -5.94 -2.49 7.47
N ALA A 224 -5.82 -1.23 7.90
CA ALA A 224 -5.80 -0.07 7.01
C ALA A 224 -4.53 -0.03 6.14
N ILE A 225 -3.38 -0.30 6.75
CA ILE A 225 -2.08 -0.51 6.09
C ILE A 225 -2.21 -1.57 4.99
N LEU A 226 -2.71 -2.75 5.35
CA LEU A 226 -2.84 -3.84 4.42
C LEU A 226 -3.82 -3.51 3.28
N ALA A 227 -4.94 -2.85 3.60
CA ALA A 227 -5.93 -2.43 2.61
C ALA A 227 -5.36 -1.41 1.62
N HIS A 228 -4.48 -0.51 2.09
CA HIS A 228 -3.75 0.43 1.24
C HIS A 228 -2.83 -0.33 0.26
N GLU A 229 -2.02 -1.26 0.75
CA GLU A 229 -1.11 -2.04 -0.11
C GLU A 229 -1.87 -2.94 -1.10
N VAL A 230 -3.03 -3.48 -0.71
CA VAL A 230 -3.94 -4.14 -1.66
C VAL A 230 -4.43 -3.16 -2.74
N GLY A 231 -4.71 -1.90 -2.39
CA GLY A 231 -5.04 -0.85 -3.34
C GLY A 231 -3.98 -0.66 -4.44
N HIS A 232 -2.69 -0.78 -4.12
CA HIS A 232 -1.63 -0.76 -5.12
C HIS A 232 -1.63 -2.00 -6.02
N HIS A 233 -1.90 -3.19 -5.48
CA HIS A 233 -2.08 -4.39 -6.32
C HIS A 233 -3.24 -4.25 -7.29
N LEU A 234 -4.37 -3.67 -6.86
CA LEU A 234 -5.48 -3.35 -7.76
C LEU A 234 -5.04 -2.38 -8.87
N GLN A 235 -4.18 -1.41 -8.57
CA GLN A 235 -3.64 -0.50 -9.59
C GLN A 235 -2.72 -1.21 -10.58
N TYR A 236 -1.94 -2.22 -10.16
CA TYR A 236 -1.16 -3.06 -11.08
C TYR A 236 -2.08 -3.88 -11.98
N ASP A 237 -3.11 -4.51 -11.42
CA ASP A 237 -4.11 -5.30 -12.18
C ASP A 237 -4.85 -4.44 -13.22
N LEU A 238 -5.13 -3.18 -12.88
CA LEU A 238 -5.77 -2.21 -13.77
C LEU A 238 -4.81 -1.55 -14.77
N GLY A 239 -3.50 -1.82 -14.67
CA GLY A 239 -2.46 -1.21 -15.50
C GLY A 239 -2.22 0.29 -15.23
N ILE A 240 -2.74 0.80 -14.12
CA ILE A 240 -2.51 2.16 -13.59
C ILE A 240 -1.05 2.26 -13.10
N LEU A 241 -0.62 1.27 -12.32
CA LEU A 241 0.78 1.02 -12.01
C LEU A 241 1.35 -0.04 -12.93
N LYS A 242 2.66 0.03 -13.20
CA LYS A 242 3.38 -0.97 -14.01
C LYS A 242 4.75 -1.26 -13.39
N PRO A 243 5.25 -2.50 -13.46
CA PRO A 243 6.61 -2.82 -13.04
C PRO A 243 7.63 -1.89 -13.72
N GLY A 244 8.54 -1.30 -12.95
CA GLY A 244 9.57 -0.38 -13.45
C GLY A 244 9.07 1.01 -13.88
N MET A 245 7.79 1.34 -13.66
CA MET A 245 7.27 2.69 -13.93
C MET A 245 8.01 3.72 -13.07
N LYS A 246 8.64 4.71 -13.72
CA LYS A 246 9.21 5.86 -13.02
C LYS A 246 8.08 6.79 -12.58
N LEU A 247 7.88 6.90 -11.28
CA LEU A 247 6.93 7.84 -10.71
C LEU A 247 7.48 9.27 -10.76
N ILE A 248 6.60 10.20 -11.13
CA ILE A 248 6.78 11.65 -10.99
C ILE A 248 5.77 12.17 -9.97
N PRO A 249 5.96 13.34 -9.35
CA PRO A 249 5.15 13.80 -8.22
C PRO A 249 3.63 13.73 -8.46
N LYS A 250 3.15 14.07 -9.66
CA LYS A 250 1.71 13.99 -9.98
C LYS A 250 1.17 12.55 -10.04
N THR A 251 1.94 11.63 -10.63
CA THR A 251 1.54 10.23 -10.75
C THR A 251 1.67 9.50 -9.42
N ALA A 252 2.75 9.75 -8.66
CA ALA A 252 2.92 9.27 -7.30
C ALA A 252 1.73 9.69 -6.42
N ARG A 253 1.42 10.98 -6.38
CA ARG A 253 0.26 11.50 -5.65
C ARG A 253 -1.05 10.85 -6.06
N ARG A 254 -1.32 10.65 -7.36
CA ARG A 254 -2.55 9.96 -7.80
C ARG A 254 -2.65 8.54 -7.23
N VAL A 255 -1.58 7.75 -7.35
CA VAL A 255 -1.63 6.33 -6.96
C VAL A 255 -1.74 6.16 -5.44
N GLU A 256 -1.06 7.00 -4.67
CA GLU A 256 -1.13 6.99 -3.20
C GLU A 256 -2.51 7.42 -2.68
N LEU A 257 -3.05 8.51 -3.22
CA LEU A 257 -4.38 8.99 -2.84
C LEU A 257 -5.47 7.96 -3.22
N MET A 258 -5.33 7.32 -4.37
CA MET A 258 -6.27 6.27 -4.80
C MET A 258 -6.15 5.02 -3.90
N ALA A 259 -4.94 4.61 -3.50
CA ALA A 259 -4.73 3.50 -2.57
C ALA A 259 -5.38 3.78 -1.20
N ASN A 260 -5.26 5.01 -0.70
CA ASN A 260 -5.96 5.46 0.51
C ASN A 260 -7.49 5.45 0.35
N ALA A 261 -8.01 5.87 -0.80
CA ALA A 261 -9.44 5.81 -1.08
C ALA A 261 -9.95 4.36 -1.14
N TYR A 262 -9.21 3.45 -1.79
CA TYR A 262 -9.51 2.01 -1.80
C TYR A 262 -9.56 1.43 -0.39
N ALA A 263 -8.55 1.74 0.42
CA ALA A 263 -8.49 1.29 1.81
C ALA A 263 -9.71 1.77 2.61
N ALA A 264 -10.02 3.07 2.52
CA ALA A 264 -11.15 3.65 3.24
C ALA A 264 -12.51 3.10 2.79
N TYR A 265 -12.69 2.83 1.49
CA TYR A 265 -13.89 2.21 0.95
C TYR A 265 -14.11 0.80 1.49
N TYR A 266 -13.06 -0.01 1.55
CA TYR A 266 -13.11 -1.33 2.17
C TYR A 266 -13.46 -1.25 3.65
N LEU A 267 -12.78 -0.39 4.40
CA LEU A 267 -12.95 -0.25 5.87
C LEU A 267 -14.33 0.28 6.27
N SER A 268 -15.00 1.04 5.40
CA SER A 268 -16.33 1.58 5.68
C SER A 268 -17.48 0.65 5.25
N HIS A 269 -17.21 -0.38 4.45
CA HIS A 269 -18.24 -1.24 3.91
C HIS A 269 -18.65 -2.35 4.91
N ALA A 270 -19.97 -2.47 5.13
CA ALA A 270 -20.53 -3.30 6.21
C ALA A 270 -20.36 -4.81 6.09
N ARG A 271 -20.01 -5.33 4.91
CA ARG A 271 -19.92 -6.78 4.69
C ARG A 271 -18.63 -7.43 5.20
N GLU A 272 -17.54 -6.70 5.40
CA GLU A 272 -16.22 -7.35 5.49
C GLU A 272 -15.26 -6.73 6.50
N ALA A 273 -15.32 -5.42 6.75
CA ALA A 273 -14.36 -4.80 7.68
C ALA A 273 -14.90 -3.58 8.40
N ALA A 274 -16.23 -3.44 8.53
CA ALA A 274 -16.81 -2.39 9.34
C ALA A 274 -16.07 -2.40 10.66
N LEU A 275 -15.18 -1.43 10.82
CA LEU A 275 -14.60 -1.09 12.10
C LEU A 275 -15.82 -0.57 12.85
N GLN A 276 -16.63 -1.47 13.41
CA GLN A 276 -17.98 -1.17 13.87
C GLN A 276 -17.84 -0.08 14.93
N GLY A 277 -18.24 1.14 14.58
CA GLY A 277 -18.12 2.31 15.44
C GLY A 277 -16.88 3.20 15.24
N LYS A 278 -15.94 2.90 14.34
CA LYS A 278 -14.92 3.88 13.96
C LYS A 278 -15.50 4.91 13.01
N SER A 279 -15.26 6.18 13.29
CA SER A 279 -15.77 7.27 12.47
C SER A 279 -14.92 7.45 11.21
N VAL A 280 -15.51 8.08 10.19
CA VAL A 280 -14.77 8.58 9.02
C VAL A 280 -13.51 9.35 9.43
N GLN A 281 -13.59 10.12 10.52
CA GLN A 281 -12.50 10.90 11.08
C GLN A 281 -11.33 10.03 11.55
N GLN A 282 -11.59 8.89 12.20
CA GLN A 282 -10.51 8.00 12.68
C GLN A 282 -9.80 7.29 11.52
N VAL A 283 -10.55 6.85 10.51
CA VAL A 283 -9.97 6.21 9.32
C VAL A 283 -9.19 7.23 8.49
N SER A 284 -9.75 8.42 8.27
CA SER A 284 -9.10 9.46 7.47
C SER A 284 -7.88 10.07 8.18
N ASP A 285 -7.93 10.25 9.50
CA ASP A 285 -6.75 10.68 10.27
C ASP A 285 -5.65 9.63 10.25
N LEU A 286 -5.98 8.34 10.33
CA LEU A 286 -4.99 7.28 10.20
C LEU A 286 -4.31 7.34 8.83
N LEU A 287 -5.09 7.29 7.75
CA LEU A 287 -4.56 7.27 6.38
C LEU A 287 -3.86 8.58 6.00
N SER A 288 -4.15 9.70 6.66
CA SER A 288 -3.37 10.94 6.50
C SER A 288 -1.90 10.79 6.89
N ASN A 289 -1.55 9.78 7.69
CA ASN A 289 -0.16 9.51 8.09
C ASN A 289 0.71 8.93 6.98
N THR A 290 0.14 8.51 5.84
CA THR A 290 0.91 8.12 4.66
C THR A 290 1.38 9.32 3.83
N GLY A 291 0.78 10.50 4.06
CA GLY A 291 1.14 11.73 3.37
C GLY A 291 2.43 12.37 3.86
N ASP A 292 2.97 13.30 3.08
CA ASP A 292 4.17 14.06 3.41
C ASP A 292 4.12 15.51 2.88
N CYS A 293 5.05 16.35 3.35
CA CYS A 293 5.19 17.74 2.89
C CYS A 293 6.31 17.94 1.85
N SER A 294 6.78 16.86 1.22
CA SER A 294 7.91 16.86 0.29
C SER A 294 7.45 17.09 -1.16
N PHE A 295 6.85 18.25 -1.44
CA PHE A 295 6.25 18.58 -2.75
C PHE A 295 7.17 18.35 -3.97
N LYS A 296 8.49 18.47 -3.80
CA LYS A 296 9.49 18.31 -4.87
C LYS A 296 10.08 16.90 -4.95
N GLY A 297 9.74 16.01 -4.03
CA GLY A 297 10.20 14.62 -4.01
C GLY A 297 9.53 13.81 -5.13
N SER A 298 10.32 13.00 -5.85
CA SER A 298 9.77 12.09 -6.86
C SER A 298 8.81 11.04 -6.30
N SER A 299 8.89 10.79 -4.98
CA SER A 299 8.02 9.91 -4.20
C SER A 299 7.03 10.69 -3.33
N HIS A 300 6.62 11.90 -3.72
CA HIS A 300 5.65 12.68 -2.94
C HIS A 300 4.29 11.95 -2.90
N HIS A 301 3.86 11.53 -1.72
CA HIS A 301 2.65 10.72 -1.52
C HIS A 301 1.36 11.58 -1.43
N GLY A 302 1.42 12.84 -1.82
CA GLY A 302 0.40 13.84 -1.51
C GLY A 302 0.51 14.36 -0.07
N THR A 303 -0.09 15.51 0.20
CA THR A 303 -0.09 16.09 1.54
C THR A 303 -0.98 15.27 2.50
N PRO A 304 -0.79 15.37 3.83
CA PRO A 304 -1.71 14.76 4.77
C PRO A 304 -3.17 15.23 4.59
N SER A 305 -3.42 16.48 4.19
CA SER A 305 -4.78 16.98 3.90
C SER A 305 -5.40 16.31 2.67
N GLN A 306 -4.62 16.12 1.60
CA GLN A 306 -5.08 15.41 0.40
C GLN A 306 -5.36 13.93 0.71
N ASN A 307 -4.48 13.27 1.46
CA ASN A 307 -4.65 11.87 1.88
C ASN A 307 -5.90 11.70 2.74
N LYS A 308 -6.11 12.63 3.69
CA LYS A 308 -7.35 12.68 4.48
C LYS A 308 -8.59 12.83 3.60
N ALA A 309 -8.57 13.76 2.64
CA ALA A 309 -9.70 13.99 1.74
C ALA A 309 -10.00 12.78 0.84
N ALA A 310 -8.96 12.11 0.33
CA ALA A 310 -9.12 10.88 -0.45
C ALA A 310 -9.74 9.75 0.39
N ALA A 311 -9.27 9.58 1.63
CA ALA A 311 -9.83 8.61 2.56
C ALA A 311 -11.29 8.95 2.93
N GLU A 312 -11.62 10.22 3.18
CA GLU A 312 -13.00 10.66 3.45
C GLU A 312 -13.94 10.38 2.28
N TRP A 313 -13.50 10.64 1.05
CA TRP A 313 -14.26 10.33 -0.15
C TRP A 313 -14.51 8.83 -0.29
N GLY A 314 -13.46 7.99 -0.21
CA GLY A 314 -13.59 6.54 -0.31
C GLY A 314 -14.48 5.96 0.80
N TYR A 315 -14.30 6.44 2.03
CA TYR A 315 -15.13 6.05 3.17
C TYR A 315 -16.61 6.33 2.92
N ASN A 316 -16.94 7.56 2.49
CA ASN A 316 -18.34 7.96 2.25
C ASN A 316 -18.96 7.16 1.12
N LEU A 317 -18.20 6.89 0.05
CA LEU A 317 -18.65 6.04 -1.05
C LEU A 317 -18.99 4.62 -0.54
N GLY A 318 -18.17 4.04 0.34
CA GLY A 318 -18.44 2.71 0.92
C GLY A 318 -19.63 2.69 1.87
N LYS A 319 -19.82 3.76 2.65
CA LYS A 319 -20.99 3.93 3.53
C LYS A 319 -22.29 4.07 2.74
N ASP A 320 -22.26 4.72 1.58
CA ASP A 320 -23.43 4.85 0.71
C ASP A 320 -23.69 3.56 -0.09
N ALA A 321 -22.63 2.90 -0.58
CA ALA A 321 -22.71 1.60 -1.25
C ALA A 321 -23.29 0.50 -0.34
N GLN A 322 -22.97 0.54 0.97
CA GLN A 322 -23.58 -0.34 1.98
C GLN A 322 -25.12 -0.32 1.90
N LYS A 323 -25.72 0.85 1.75
CA LYS A 323 -27.20 1.00 1.70
C LYS A 323 -27.80 0.28 0.50
N GLN A 324 -26.99 0.03 -0.52
CA GLN A 324 -27.38 -0.58 -1.79
C GLN A 324 -27.00 -2.07 -1.85
N GLY A 325 -26.20 -2.57 -0.89
CA GLY A 325 -25.81 -3.98 -0.81
C GLY A 325 -24.85 -4.44 -1.92
N HIS A 326 -24.19 -3.50 -2.60
CA HIS A 326 -23.34 -3.73 -3.75
C HIS A 326 -21.91 -3.22 -3.49
N ILE A 327 -20.91 -4.01 -3.87
CA ILE A 327 -19.49 -3.65 -3.84
C ILE A 327 -19.09 -3.24 -5.26
N LEU A 328 -18.54 -2.04 -5.42
CA LEU A 328 -18.02 -1.57 -6.71
C LEU A 328 -16.84 -2.44 -7.13
N SER A 329 -16.72 -2.73 -8.43
CA SER A 329 -15.49 -3.30 -8.97
C SER A 329 -14.32 -2.31 -8.78
N SER A 330 -13.09 -2.82 -8.70
CA SER A 330 -11.89 -1.98 -8.61
C SER A 330 -11.81 -0.98 -9.78
N ARG A 331 -12.11 -1.43 -10.99
CA ARG A 331 -12.15 -0.58 -12.19
C ARG A 331 -13.14 0.58 -12.07
N GLU A 332 -14.37 0.30 -11.64
CA GLU A 332 -15.39 1.33 -11.49
C GLU A 332 -15.03 2.31 -10.36
N PHE A 333 -14.49 1.81 -9.26
CA PHE A 333 -13.97 2.64 -8.18
C PHE A 333 -12.86 3.59 -8.68
N ALA A 334 -11.86 3.08 -9.40
CA ALA A 334 -10.78 3.90 -9.96
C ALA A 334 -11.32 5.01 -10.88
N ARG A 335 -12.30 4.68 -11.72
CA ARG A 335 -12.96 5.65 -12.62
C ARG A 335 -13.63 6.78 -11.84
N LEU A 336 -14.37 6.45 -10.78
CA LEU A 336 -15.02 7.43 -9.91
C LEU A 336 -13.99 8.27 -9.15
N PHE A 337 -12.91 7.65 -8.68
CA PHE A 337 -11.83 8.34 -7.99
C PHE A 337 -11.14 9.36 -8.90
N ASP A 338 -10.79 8.97 -10.13
CA ASP A 338 -10.15 9.87 -11.09
C ASP A 338 -11.03 11.07 -11.45
N ALA A 339 -12.35 10.90 -11.46
CA ALA A 339 -13.29 11.99 -11.64
C ALA A 339 -13.30 12.98 -10.46
N GLU A 340 -13.10 12.49 -9.23
CA GLU A 340 -13.06 13.32 -8.02
C GLU A 340 -11.66 13.88 -7.69
N LEU A 341 -10.60 13.28 -8.22
CA LEU A 341 -9.22 13.64 -7.94
C LEU A 341 -8.94 15.16 -8.06
N PRO A 342 -9.45 15.90 -9.07
CA PRO A 342 -9.29 17.36 -9.14
C PRO A 342 -9.84 18.14 -7.94
N ASN A 343 -10.82 17.61 -7.21
CA ASN A 343 -11.36 18.21 -5.99
C ASN A 343 -10.54 17.85 -4.75
N ILE A 344 -10.03 16.61 -4.70
CA ILE A 344 -9.16 16.12 -3.62
C ILE A 344 -7.83 16.89 -3.60
N ILE A 345 -7.21 17.11 -4.76
CA ILE A 345 -5.89 17.77 -4.82
C ILE A 345 -5.89 19.24 -4.41
N LYS A 346 -7.06 19.89 -4.37
CA LYS A 346 -7.23 21.30 -3.96
C LYS A 346 -7.23 21.51 -2.44
N LYS A 347 -7.14 20.42 -1.67
CA LYS A 347 -7.27 20.42 -0.20
C LYS A 347 -6.00 20.77 0.55
#